data_AF-A0A1V9XSF6-F1
#
_entry.id   AF-A0A1V9XSF6-F1
#
_cell.length_a   1.000
_cell.length_b   1.000
_cell.length_c   1.000
_cell.angle_alpha   90.00
_cell.angle_beta   90.00
_cell.angle_gamma   90.00
#
_symmetry.space_group_name_H-M   'P 1'
#
loop_
_entity.id
_entity.type
_entity.pdbx_description
1 polymer ?
#
loop_
_entity_poly.entity_id
_entity_poly.type
_entity_poly.pdbx_seq_one_letter_code
_entity_poly.pdbx_strand_id
1 'polypeptide(L)'
;MCVCVRCASLEMETSSFAGNSFWFTIVTLMHQGCDLNPKATSTRMVGTIWWFFTLILISSYTANLAAFLTVERMITPIESVEDLADQSKIAYGTLDSGSTMTFFRDSKLELYQKMWRYMKNRPNVFVSTYEEGVEKVLQGNYAFLMESTMLDYKVQRDCNLTAVGGLLDNKGYGIGTPIGSPWRDKLSLAILDLQEKGKCLANALSDSVILASSSTSIKL
;
A
#
# COMPACT_ATOMS: atom_id res chain seq x y z
N MET A 1 32.83 -13.76 -9.39
CA MET A 1 33.56 -12.88 -10.32
C MET A 1 34.60 -12.12 -9.50
N CYS A 2 35.85 -12.61 -9.46
CA CYS A 2 36.93 -11.93 -8.74
C CYS A 2 37.31 -10.66 -9.50
N VAL A 3 37.05 -9.49 -8.93
CA VAL A 3 37.67 -8.26 -9.41
C VAL A 3 39.09 -8.25 -8.89
N CYS A 4 40.02 -8.76 -9.71
CA CYS A 4 41.45 -8.68 -9.47
C CYS A 4 41.88 -7.23 -9.80
N VAL A 5 41.80 -6.34 -8.82
CA VAL A 5 42.57 -5.09 -8.88
C VAL A 5 44.01 -5.51 -8.69
N ARG A 6 44.75 -5.53 -9.80
CA ARG A 6 46.21 -5.70 -9.83
C ARG A 6 46.79 -4.80 -8.74
N CYS A 7 47.43 -5.39 -7.74
CA CYS A 7 48.22 -4.64 -6.77
C CYS A 7 49.27 -3.89 -7.59
N ALA A 8 49.02 -2.60 -7.83
CA ALA A 8 49.96 -1.75 -8.52
C ALA A 8 51.25 -1.81 -7.72
N SER A 9 52.32 -2.22 -8.39
CA SER A 9 53.70 -2.04 -7.96
C SER A 9 53.85 -0.60 -7.48
N LEU A 10 53.86 -0.40 -6.16
CA LEU A 10 54.16 0.90 -5.59
C LEU A 10 55.15 0.66 -4.48
N GLU A 11 56.31 1.28 -4.67
CA GLU A 11 57.51 1.11 -3.92
C GLU A 11 57.30 1.14 -2.40
N MET A 12 58.19 0.41 -1.72
CA MET A 12 58.52 0.62 -0.33
C MET A 12 58.92 2.09 -0.11
N GLU A 13 57.97 2.96 0.22
CA GLU A 13 58.28 4.22 0.89
C GLU A 13 57.67 4.22 2.30
N THR A 14 58.58 4.26 3.26
CA THR A 14 58.34 4.17 4.70
C THR A 14 57.45 5.31 5.20
N SER A 15 56.21 4.99 5.58
CA SER A 15 55.37 5.88 6.39
C SER A 15 54.51 5.08 7.37
N SER A 16 55.11 4.75 8.53
CA SER A 16 54.52 4.10 9.71
C SER A 16 53.97 2.66 9.53
N PHE A 17 54.39 1.74 10.40
CA PHE A 17 53.81 0.39 10.56
C PHE A 17 52.26 0.40 10.67
N ALA A 18 51.70 1.51 11.17
CA ALA A 18 50.26 1.74 11.31
C ALA A 18 49.54 1.89 9.96
N GLY A 19 50.10 2.63 8.99
CA GLY A 19 49.48 2.83 7.67
C GLY A 19 49.36 1.53 6.88
N ASN A 20 50.40 0.70 6.93
CA ASN A 20 50.41 -0.61 6.28
C ASN A 20 49.43 -1.60 6.94
N SER A 21 49.29 -1.55 8.27
CA SER A 21 48.33 -2.38 9.01
C SER A 21 46.89 -1.96 8.71
N PHE A 22 46.60 -0.65 8.66
CA PHE A 22 45.29 -0.11 8.31
C PHE A 22 44.89 -0.45 6.87
N TRP A 23 45.83 -0.32 5.93
CA TRP A 23 45.61 -0.70 4.54
C TRP A 23 45.34 -2.21 4.40
N PHE A 24 46.08 -3.05 5.13
CA PHE A 24 45.81 -4.50 5.18
C PHE A 24 44.41 -4.81 5.74
N THR A 25 43.95 -4.08 6.76
CA THR A 25 42.59 -4.20 7.30
C THR A 25 41.51 -3.81 6.28
N ILE A 26 41.74 -2.77 5.47
CA ILE A 26 40.82 -2.34 4.41
C ILE A 26 40.80 -3.35 3.25
N VAL A 27 41.95 -3.86 2.81
CA VAL A 27 42.05 -4.83 1.71
C VAL A 27 41.39 -6.17 2.08
N THR A 28 41.60 -6.65 3.32
CA THR A 28 40.93 -7.85 3.85
C THR A 28 39.43 -7.65 4.03
N LEU A 29 38.98 -6.43 4.37
CA LEU A 29 37.56 -6.06 4.42
C LEU A 29 36.90 -6.11 3.03
N MET A 30 37.60 -5.69 1.97
CA MET A 30 37.07 -5.70 0.60
C MET A 30 37.08 -7.09 -0.07
N HIS A 31 37.41 -8.17 0.65
CA HIS A 31 37.57 -9.53 0.11
C HIS A 31 38.49 -9.61 -1.12
N GLN A 32 39.37 -8.63 -1.29
CA GLN A 32 40.41 -8.67 -2.32
C GLN A 32 41.59 -9.43 -1.74
N GLY A 33 41.82 -10.64 -2.24
CA GLY A 33 42.96 -11.46 -1.82
C GLY A 33 44.27 -10.74 -2.12
N CYS A 34 45.17 -10.69 -1.13
CA CYS A 34 46.54 -10.20 -1.31
C CYS A 34 47.47 -11.42 -1.32
N ASP A 35 48.43 -11.51 -2.24
CA ASP A 35 49.40 -12.62 -2.35
C ASP A 35 50.49 -12.59 -1.24
N LEU A 36 50.12 -12.20 -0.02
CA LEU A 36 51.02 -12.11 1.14
C LEU A 36 50.63 -13.18 2.16
N ASN A 37 51.36 -14.30 2.16
CA ASN A 37 51.15 -15.40 3.10
C ASN A 37 51.88 -15.13 4.43
N PRO A 38 51.19 -14.85 5.55
CA PRO A 38 51.85 -14.65 6.84
C PRO A 38 52.54 -15.95 7.28
N LYS A 39 53.86 -15.87 7.49
CA LYS A 39 54.71 -17.00 7.89
C LYS A 39 54.50 -17.44 9.35
N ALA A 40 54.02 -16.56 10.22
CA ALA A 40 53.84 -16.82 11.65
C ALA A 40 52.43 -17.35 12.00
N THR A 41 52.36 -18.37 12.85
CA THR A 41 51.11 -19.03 13.28
C THR A 41 50.17 -18.10 14.05
N SER A 42 50.71 -17.17 14.84
CA SER A 42 49.92 -16.18 15.61
C SER A 42 49.16 -15.20 14.71
N THR A 43 49.78 -14.74 13.62
CA THR A 43 49.16 -13.83 12.64
C THR A 43 48.02 -14.51 11.88
N ARG A 44 48.09 -15.84 11.68
CA ARG A 44 47.01 -16.64 11.07
C ARG A 44 45.78 -16.70 11.97
N MET A 45 45.95 -16.92 13.27
CA MET A 45 44.83 -16.97 14.24
C MET A 45 44.09 -15.63 14.34
N VAL A 46 44.83 -14.53 14.42
CA VAL A 46 44.24 -13.17 14.42
C VAL A 46 43.52 -12.88 13.11
N GLY A 47 44.11 -13.28 11.96
CA GLY A 47 43.49 -13.15 10.65
C GLY A 47 42.18 -13.91 10.52
N THR A 48 42.09 -15.13 11.06
CA THR A 48 40.84 -15.93 11.03
C THR A 48 39.74 -15.35 11.90
N ILE A 49 40.07 -14.84 13.09
CA ILE A 49 39.09 -14.21 13.99
C ILE A 49 38.60 -12.89 13.37
N TRP A 50 39.51 -12.11 12.80
CA TRP A 50 39.19 -10.89 12.07
C TRP A 50 38.28 -11.18 10.87
N TRP A 51 38.61 -12.19 10.08
CA TRP A 51 37.82 -12.60 8.92
C TRP A 51 36.42 -13.08 9.30
N PHE A 52 36.29 -13.80 10.41
CA PHE A 52 34.99 -14.20 10.95
C PHE A 52 34.15 -12.99 11.39
N PHE A 53 34.78 -12.00 12.03
CA PHE A 53 34.11 -10.76 12.42
C PHE A 53 33.64 -9.95 11.21
N THR A 54 34.47 -9.79 10.18
CA THR A 54 34.10 -9.06 8.96
C THR A 54 32.99 -9.77 8.19
N LEU A 55 32.99 -11.11 8.16
CA LEU A 55 31.90 -11.88 7.55
C LEU A 55 30.55 -11.63 8.24
N ILE A 56 30.50 -11.61 9.57
CA ILE A 56 29.26 -11.32 10.32
C ILE A 56 28.79 -9.89 10.05
N LEU A 57 29.70 -8.93 10.01
CA LEU A 57 29.38 -7.53 9.74
C LEU A 57 28.81 -7.34 8.33
N ILE A 58 29.46 -7.91 7.31
CA ILE A 58 28.98 -7.85 5.92
C ILE A 58 27.66 -8.60 5.79
N SER A 59 27.50 -9.76 6.41
CA SER A 59 26.26 -10.55 6.35
C SER A 59 25.08 -9.80 6.97
N SER A 60 25.25 -9.19 8.14
CA SER A 60 24.18 -8.39 8.78
C SER A 60 23.84 -7.11 7.99
N TYR A 61 24.84 -6.43 7.44
CA TYR A 61 24.64 -5.27 6.58
C TYR A 61 23.91 -5.65 5.28
N THR A 62 24.36 -6.71 4.60
CA THR A 62 23.74 -7.20 3.37
C THR A 62 22.33 -7.74 3.62
N ALA A 63 22.06 -8.36 4.77
CA ALA A 63 20.72 -8.80 5.16
C ALA A 63 19.76 -7.61 5.39
N ASN A 64 20.19 -6.57 6.10
CA ASN A 64 19.37 -5.38 6.33
C ASN A 64 19.12 -4.60 5.03
N LEU A 65 20.14 -4.49 4.17
CA LEU A 65 20.00 -3.87 2.85
C LEU A 65 19.07 -4.69 1.94
N ALA A 66 19.23 -6.02 1.90
CA ALA A 66 18.35 -6.90 1.14
C ALA A 66 16.91 -6.81 1.63
N ALA A 67 16.69 -6.81 2.96
CA ALA A 67 15.38 -6.61 3.55
C ALA A 67 14.77 -5.27 3.11
N PHE A 68 15.55 -4.19 3.09
CA PHE A 68 15.08 -2.90 2.57
C PHE A 68 14.74 -2.95 1.08
N LEU A 69 15.59 -3.56 0.24
CA LEU A 69 15.38 -3.66 -1.20
C LEU A 69 14.21 -4.58 -1.59
N THR A 70 13.89 -5.57 -0.76
CA THR A 70 12.71 -6.43 -0.97
C THR A 70 11.44 -5.84 -0.37
N VAL A 71 11.57 -4.88 0.55
CA VAL A 71 10.43 -4.19 1.14
C VAL A 71 10.08 -3.01 0.24
N GLU A 72 9.31 -3.31 -0.80
CA GLU A 72 8.40 -2.32 -1.37
C GLU A 72 7.34 -2.06 -0.31
N ARG A 73 7.53 -1.03 0.54
CA ARG A 73 6.42 -0.61 1.40
C ARG A 73 5.34 -0.07 0.48
N MET A 74 4.28 -0.85 0.26
CA MET A 74 3.00 -0.34 -0.19
C MET A 74 2.44 0.53 0.95
N ILE A 75 2.98 1.74 1.12
CA ILE A 75 2.43 2.70 2.07
C ILE A 75 1.20 3.25 1.39
N THR A 76 0.04 2.69 1.74
CA THR A 76 -1.22 3.30 1.35
C THR A 76 -1.36 4.59 2.14
N PRO A 77 -1.34 5.78 1.51
CA PRO A 77 -1.37 7.06 2.22
C PRO A 77 -2.70 7.33 2.93
N ILE A 78 -3.70 6.47 2.70
CA ILE A 78 -5.03 6.54 3.29
C ILE A 78 -5.32 5.13 3.82
N GLU A 79 -5.41 4.97 5.14
CA GLU A 79 -5.91 3.73 5.76
C GLU A 79 -7.36 3.90 6.22
N SER A 80 -7.76 5.15 6.51
CA SER A 80 -9.04 5.49 7.12
C SER A 80 -9.72 6.68 6.43
N VAL A 81 -11.01 6.86 6.72
CA VAL A 81 -11.80 7.96 6.14
C VAL A 81 -11.48 9.28 6.86
N GLU A 82 -11.07 9.17 8.11
CA GLU A 82 -10.52 10.24 8.93
C GLU A 82 -9.28 10.85 8.27
N ASP A 83 -8.33 10.01 7.85
CA ASP A 83 -7.12 10.46 7.15
C ASP A 83 -7.47 11.19 5.85
N LEU A 84 -8.46 10.67 5.10
CA LEU A 84 -8.94 11.29 3.86
C LEU A 84 -9.60 12.66 4.12
N ALA A 85 -10.31 12.81 5.24
CA ALA A 85 -11.01 14.04 5.60
C ALA A 85 -10.09 15.13 6.19
N ASP A 86 -8.96 14.73 6.78
CA ASP A 86 -7.98 15.66 7.35
C ASP A 86 -6.98 16.18 6.31
N GLN A 87 -6.70 15.38 5.28
CA GLN A 87 -5.88 15.80 4.14
C GLN A 87 -6.72 16.51 3.06
N SER A 88 -6.06 17.32 2.22
CA SER A 88 -6.69 18.02 1.09
C SER A 88 -5.94 17.86 -0.25
N LYS A 89 -4.92 17.01 -0.28
CA LYS A 89 -4.07 16.70 -1.45
C LYS A 89 -4.81 15.82 -2.45
N ILE A 90 -5.57 14.85 -1.96
CA ILE A 90 -6.39 13.91 -2.74
C ILE A 90 -7.82 14.41 -2.67
N ALA A 91 -8.40 14.68 -3.85
CA ALA A 91 -9.81 15.04 -3.92
C ALA A 91 -10.67 13.79 -3.74
N TYR A 92 -11.86 13.95 -3.18
CA TYR A 92 -12.81 12.85 -3.04
C TYR A 92 -14.22 13.31 -3.37
N GLY A 93 -15.02 12.39 -3.88
CA GLY A 93 -16.38 12.67 -4.31
C GLY A 93 -17.22 11.40 -4.47
N THR A 94 -18.50 11.62 -4.76
CA THR A 94 -19.52 10.58 -4.95
C THR A 94 -20.18 10.74 -6.31
N LEU A 95 -21.01 9.77 -6.68
CA LEU A 95 -21.93 9.91 -7.81
C LEU A 95 -22.90 11.09 -7.54
N ASP A 96 -23.11 11.93 -8.55
CA ASP A 96 -24.11 12.98 -8.51
C ASP A 96 -25.49 12.33 -8.37
N SER A 97 -26.33 12.86 -7.48
CA SER A 97 -27.64 12.30 -7.11
C SER A 97 -27.65 10.88 -6.50
N GLY A 98 -26.50 10.36 -6.06
CA GLY A 98 -26.40 9.03 -5.43
C GLY A 98 -26.96 8.92 -4.00
N SER A 99 -27.22 7.68 -3.56
CA SER A 99 -27.61 7.34 -2.18
C SER A 99 -26.52 7.74 -1.17
N THR A 100 -25.25 7.61 -1.58
CA THR A 100 -24.06 7.99 -0.82
C THR A 100 -23.94 9.52 -0.68
N MET A 101 -24.26 10.29 -1.73
CA MET A 101 -24.30 11.76 -1.66
C MET A 101 -25.31 12.24 -0.61
N THR A 102 -26.51 11.64 -0.64
CA THR A 102 -27.58 11.95 0.32
C THR A 102 -27.19 11.56 1.75
N PHE A 103 -26.47 10.45 1.92
CA PHE A 103 -25.93 10.03 3.22
C PHE A 103 -25.01 11.09 3.82
N PHE A 104 -24.02 11.58 3.07
CA PHE A 104 -23.11 12.62 3.57
C PHE A 104 -23.81 13.94 3.87
N ARG A 105 -24.86 14.28 3.11
CA ARG A 105 -25.68 15.48 3.34
C ARG A 105 -26.50 15.40 4.62
N ASP A 106 -27.11 14.25 4.88
CA ASP A 106 -28.09 14.08 5.96
C ASP A 106 -27.45 13.53 7.25
N SER A 107 -26.15 13.18 7.19
CA SER A 107 -25.41 12.66 8.34
C SER A 107 -25.23 13.69 9.46
N LYS A 108 -25.32 13.21 10.70
CA LYS A 108 -25.15 14.01 11.93
C LYS A 108 -23.73 13.96 12.50
N LEU A 109 -22.85 13.14 11.93
CA LEU A 109 -21.50 12.94 12.44
C LEU A 109 -20.58 14.05 11.93
N GLU A 110 -19.83 14.70 12.83
CA GLU A 110 -19.00 15.88 12.51
C GLU A 110 -18.00 15.62 11.37
N LEU A 111 -17.38 14.43 11.36
CA LEU A 111 -16.47 13.98 10.29
C LEU A 111 -17.14 14.01 8.92
N TYR A 112 -18.31 13.38 8.80
CA TYR A 112 -19.05 13.30 7.53
C TYR A 112 -19.62 14.66 7.11
N GLN A 113 -20.01 15.51 8.05
CA GLN A 113 -20.39 16.90 7.75
C GLN A 113 -19.22 17.72 7.24
N LYS A 114 -18.01 17.54 7.79
CA LYS A 114 -16.78 18.18 7.27
C LYS A 114 -16.50 17.73 5.83
N MET A 115 -16.60 16.43 5.55
CA MET A 115 -16.46 15.89 4.19
C MET A 115 -17.53 16.44 3.24
N TRP A 116 -18.79 16.52 3.69
CA TRP A 116 -19.88 17.09 2.91
C TRP A 116 -19.64 18.56 2.57
N ARG A 117 -19.18 19.37 3.54
CA ARG A 117 -18.81 20.79 3.29
C ARG A 117 -17.71 20.90 2.25
N TYR A 118 -16.71 20.03 2.30
CA TYR A 118 -15.64 19.96 1.30
C TYR A 118 -16.19 19.64 -0.11
N MET A 119 -17.04 18.61 -0.22
CA MET A 119 -17.64 18.21 -1.50
C MET A 119 -18.59 19.28 -2.04
N LYS A 120 -19.41 19.89 -1.18
CA LYS A 120 -20.34 20.97 -1.54
C LYS A 120 -19.61 22.21 -2.07
N ASN A 121 -18.45 22.54 -1.52
CA ASN A 121 -17.65 23.67 -1.97
C ASN A 121 -16.94 23.42 -3.31
N ARG A 122 -16.86 22.16 -3.77
CA ARG A 122 -16.14 21.76 -4.98
C ARG A 122 -17.04 20.91 -5.88
N PRO A 123 -17.93 21.50 -6.70
CA PRO A 123 -18.86 20.73 -7.52
C PRO A 123 -18.18 19.79 -8.52
N ASN A 124 -16.93 20.06 -8.92
CA ASN A 124 -16.13 19.20 -9.80
C ASN A 124 -15.71 17.86 -9.16
N VAL A 125 -15.99 17.61 -7.87
CA VAL A 125 -15.71 16.29 -7.28
C VAL A 125 -16.82 15.29 -7.58
N PHE A 126 -18.04 15.73 -7.89
CA PHE A 126 -19.12 14.82 -8.25
C PHE A 126 -18.93 14.32 -9.69
N VAL A 127 -19.36 13.08 -9.93
CA VAL A 127 -19.31 12.43 -11.26
C VAL A 127 -20.70 11.96 -11.65
N SER A 128 -21.00 11.94 -12.95
CA SER A 128 -22.35 11.61 -13.43
C SER A 128 -22.56 10.10 -13.56
N THR A 129 -21.50 9.34 -13.81
CA THR A 129 -21.53 7.88 -13.99
C THR A 129 -20.44 7.18 -13.17
N TYR A 130 -20.63 5.89 -12.90
CA TYR A 130 -19.63 5.07 -12.22
C TYR A 130 -18.36 4.91 -13.06
N GLU A 131 -18.50 4.84 -14.39
CA GLU A 131 -17.38 4.72 -15.33
C GLU A 131 -16.48 5.96 -15.28
N GLU A 132 -17.07 7.15 -15.28
CA GLU A 132 -16.34 8.42 -15.12
C GLU A 132 -15.62 8.47 -13.77
N GLY A 133 -16.29 8.04 -12.70
CA GLY A 133 -15.69 7.94 -11.36
C GLY A 133 -14.48 7.03 -11.32
N VAL A 134 -14.56 5.84 -11.94
CA VAL A 134 -13.46 4.88 -12.00
C VAL A 134 -12.30 5.42 -12.84
N GLU A 135 -12.58 6.02 -13.99
CA GLU A 135 -11.54 6.61 -14.85
C GLU A 135 -10.79 7.74 -14.13
N LYS A 136 -11.52 8.60 -13.40
CA LYS A 136 -10.94 9.69 -12.61
C LYS A 136 -10.06 9.18 -11.47
N VAL A 137 -10.43 8.06 -10.85
CA VAL A 137 -9.59 7.38 -9.84
C VAL A 137 -8.30 6.86 -10.49
N LEU A 138 -8.39 6.25 -11.68
CA LEU A 138 -7.22 5.75 -12.41
C LEU A 138 -6.26 6.86 -12.85
N GLN A 139 -6.77 8.06 -13.18
CA GLN A 139 -5.95 9.25 -13.46
C GLN A 139 -5.14 9.73 -12.23
N GLY A 140 -5.54 9.30 -11.02
CA GLY A 140 -4.84 9.55 -9.77
C GLY A 140 -5.26 10.84 -9.06
N ASN A 141 -4.80 11.02 -7.81
CA ASN A 141 -5.14 12.14 -6.92
C ASN A 141 -6.65 12.34 -6.66
N TYR A 142 -7.45 11.31 -6.92
CA TYR A 142 -8.89 11.30 -6.68
C TYR A 142 -9.33 9.98 -6.04
N ALA A 143 -10.18 10.05 -5.02
CA ALA A 143 -10.79 8.90 -4.37
C ALA A 143 -12.31 8.94 -4.59
N PHE A 144 -12.89 7.81 -4.98
CA PHE A 144 -14.30 7.74 -5.33
C PHE A 144 -15.06 6.91 -4.30
N LEU A 145 -16.08 7.51 -3.70
CA LEU A 145 -16.93 6.86 -2.71
C LEU A 145 -18.09 6.17 -3.45
N MET A 146 -18.14 4.84 -3.36
CA MET A 146 -19.16 4.02 -4.02
C MET A 146 -19.66 2.88 -3.10
N GLU A 147 -20.67 2.14 -3.55
CA GLU A 147 -21.19 0.97 -2.84
C GLU A 147 -20.23 -0.23 -2.95
N SER A 148 -20.08 -0.99 -1.86
CA SER A 148 -19.09 -2.06 -1.66
C SER A 148 -19.20 -3.17 -2.68
N THR A 149 -20.41 -3.59 -3.02
CA THR A 149 -20.67 -4.63 -4.03
C THR A 149 -20.17 -4.23 -5.41
N MET A 150 -20.41 -2.99 -5.81
CA MET A 150 -19.95 -2.45 -7.10
C MET A 150 -18.43 -2.26 -7.10
N LEU A 151 -17.89 -1.84 -5.96
CA LEU A 151 -16.46 -1.70 -5.74
C LEU A 151 -15.73 -3.03 -5.86
N ASP A 152 -16.18 -4.06 -5.13
CA ASP A 152 -15.62 -5.41 -5.18
C ASP A 152 -15.68 -5.99 -6.60
N TYR A 153 -16.79 -5.76 -7.30
CA TYR A 153 -16.97 -6.19 -8.69
C TYR A 153 -15.97 -5.53 -9.65
N LYS A 154 -15.61 -4.26 -9.43
CA LYS A 154 -14.63 -3.51 -10.24
C LYS A 154 -13.20 -3.87 -9.88
N VAL A 155 -12.87 -3.94 -8.58
CA VAL A 155 -11.54 -4.35 -8.08
C VAL A 155 -11.19 -5.77 -8.52
N GLN A 156 -12.16 -6.70 -8.53
CA GLN A 156 -11.94 -8.06 -9.03
C GLN A 156 -11.61 -8.13 -10.54
N ARG A 157 -11.98 -7.11 -11.31
CA ARG A 157 -11.70 -7.03 -12.76
C ARG A 157 -10.44 -6.24 -13.07
N ASP A 158 -10.24 -5.15 -12.34
CA ASP A 158 -9.16 -4.19 -12.58
C ASP A 158 -8.23 -4.14 -11.36
N CYS A 159 -7.07 -4.80 -11.46
CA CYS A 159 -6.06 -4.83 -10.40
C CYS A 159 -5.40 -3.47 -10.11
N ASN A 160 -5.67 -2.45 -10.95
CA ASN A 160 -5.21 -1.08 -10.73
C ASN A 160 -6.09 -0.33 -9.73
N LEU A 161 -7.20 -0.92 -9.29
CA LEU A 161 -8.11 -0.37 -8.30
C LEU A 161 -7.93 -1.11 -6.98
N THR A 162 -8.06 -0.38 -5.88
CA THR A 162 -7.96 -0.92 -4.53
C THR A 162 -9.08 -0.37 -3.67
N ALA A 163 -9.72 -1.28 -2.92
CA ALA A 163 -10.62 -0.93 -1.83
C ALA A 163 -9.80 -0.39 -0.65
N VAL A 164 -10.18 0.75 -0.10
CA VAL A 164 -9.50 1.35 1.06
C VAL A 164 -10.52 1.64 2.16
N GLY A 165 -10.13 1.34 3.40
CA GLY A 165 -10.95 1.59 4.58
C GLY A 165 -12.03 0.54 4.84
N GLY A 166 -12.81 0.79 5.89
CA GLY A 166 -13.95 -0.03 6.28
C GLY A 166 -15.28 0.46 5.70
N LEU A 167 -16.36 -0.19 6.14
CA LEU A 167 -17.73 0.14 5.77
C LEU A 167 -18.14 1.45 6.45
N LEU A 168 -18.56 2.44 5.66
CA LEU A 168 -18.97 3.76 6.16
C LEU A 168 -20.41 3.82 6.66
N ASP A 169 -21.24 2.95 6.10
CA ASP A 169 -22.65 2.83 6.41
C ASP A 169 -23.06 1.36 6.28
N ASN A 170 -24.18 1.00 6.88
CA ASN A 170 -24.82 -0.31 6.73
C ASN A 170 -26.14 -0.12 5.97
N LYS A 171 -26.12 -0.36 4.66
CA LYS A 171 -27.31 -0.29 3.80
C LYS A 171 -27.50 -1.62 3.08
N GLY A 172 -28.75 -1.92 2.70
CA GLY A 172 -29.07 -3.13 1.94
C GLY A 172 -29.88 -2.82 0.70
N TYR A 173 -29.71 -3.63 -0.35
CA TYR A 173 -30.57 -3.57 -1.52
C TYR A 173 -31.94 -4.18 -1.24
N GLY A 174 -32.99 -3.52 -1.73
CA GLY A 174 -34.37 -3.99 -1.61
C GLY A 174 -35.14 -3.81 -2.91
N ILE A 175 -36.19 -4.61 -3.09
CA ILE A 175 -37.08 -4.52 -4.25
C ILE A 175 -38.22 -3.55 -3.91
N GLY A 176 -38.23 -2.38 -4.57
CA GLY A 176 -39.29 -1.40 -4.44
C GLY A 176 -40.58 -1.85 -5.13
N THR A 177 -41.71 -1.81 -4.42
CA THR A 177 -43.05 -2.01 -5.00
C THR A 177 -43.93 -0.80 -4.73
N PRO A 178 -44.94 -0.50 -5.58
CA PRO A 178 -45.88 0.58 -5.32
C PRO A 178 -46.56 0.41 -3.96
N ILE A 179 -46.85 1.53 -3.30
CA ILE A 179 -47.55 1.54 -2.00
C ILE A 179 -48.89 0.82 -2.15
N GLY A 180 -49.14 -0.16 -1.28
CA GLY A 180 -50.36 -0.98 -1.31
C GLY A 180 -50.36 -2.15 -2.30
N SER A 181 -49.24 -2.42 -2.98
CA SER A 181 -49.14 -3.54 -3.91
C SER A 181 -49.31 -4.91 -3.21
N PRO A 182 -50.16 -5.82 -3.73
CA PRO A 182 -50.33 -7.17 -3.18
C PRO A 182 -49.08 -8.05 -3.39
N TRP A 183 -48.11 -7.59 -4.19
CA TRP A 183 -46.87 -8.32 -4.48
C TRP A 183 -45.81 -8.16 -3.39
N ARG A 184 -45.91 -7.13 -2.55
CA ARG A 184 -44.90 -6.85 -1.52
C ARG A 184 -44.69 -8.06 -0.60
N ASP A 185 -45.78 -8.63 -0.09
CA ASP A 185 -45.70 -9.71 0.89
C ASP A 185 -45.26 -11.03 0.22
N LYS A 186 -45.74 -11.28 -1.01
CA LYS A 186 -45.33 -12.46 -1.81
C LYS A 186 -43.83 -12.42 -2.15
N LEU A 187 -43.31 -11.26 -2.56
CA LEU A 187 -41.88 -11.08 -2.85
C LEU A 187 -41.04 -11.21 -1.59
N SER A 188 -41.48 -10.64 -0.48
CA SER A 188 -40.77 -10.75 0.80
C SER A 188 -40.66 -12.20 1.26
N LEU A 189 -41.75 -12.98 1.17
CA LEU A 189 -41.75 -14.41 1.48
C LEU A 189 -40.83 -15.21 0.54
N ALA A 190 -40.83 -14.90 -0.76
CA ALA A 190 -39.94 -15.55 -1.71
C ALA A 190 -38.46 -15.26 -1.42
N ILE A 191 -38.11 -14.04 -1.02
CA ILE A 191 -36.74 -13.68 -0.62
C ILE A 191 -36.33 -14.44 0.63
N LEU A 192 -37.22 -14.55 1.63
CA LEU A 192 -36.96 -15.32 2.85
C LEU A 192 -36.71 -16.80 2.54
N ASP A 193 -37.53 -17.42 1.68
CA ASP A 193 -37.34 -18.82 1.25
C ASP A 193 -36.00 -19.03 0.52
N LEU A 194 -35.57 -18.07 -0.31
CA LEU A 194 -34.28 -18.10 -0.99
C LEU A 194 -33.10 -17.95 -0.01
N GLN A 195 -33.27 -17.14 1.02
CA GLN A 195 -32.27 -16.91 2.07
C GLN A 195 -32.12 -18.13 2.98
N GLU A 196 -33.22 -18.77 3.40
CA GLU A 196 -33.19 -20.02 4.18
C GLU A 196 -32.54 -21.16 3.40
N LYS A 197 -32.74 -21.21 2.08
CA LYS A 197 -32.08 -22.18 1.18
C LYS A 197 -30.63 -21.84 0.85
N GLY A 198 -30.12 -20.70 1.33
CA GLY A 198 -28.74 -20.25 1.08
C GLY A 198 -28.44 -19.91 -0.39
N LYS A 199 -29.47 -19.68 -1.22
CA LYS A 199 -29.31 -19.33 -2.65
C LYS A 199 -28.95 -17.86 -2.85
N CYS A 200 -29.39 -17.00 -1.93
CA CYS A 200 -29.02 -15.60 -1.88
C CYS A 200 -28.39 -15.32 -0.52
N LEU A 201 -27.23 -14.66 -0.51
CA LEU A 201 -26.65 -14.16 0.73
C LEU A 201 -27.58 -13.07 1.27
N ALA A 202 -28.04 -13.24 2.51
CA ALA A 202 -28.82 -12.26 3.27
C ALA A 202 -28.17 -10.87 3.34
N ASN A 203 -26.86 -10.83 3.10
CA ASN A 203 -25.99 -9.69 3.36
C ASN A 203 -25.47 -9.09 2.04
N ALA A 204 -26.35 -8.87 1.05
CA ALA A 204 -26.05 -7.97 -0.05
C ALA A 204 -26.09 -6.52 0.48
N LEU A 205 -25.10 -6.20 1.32
CA LEU A 205 -24.95 -4.90 1.93
C LEU A 205 -24.36 -3.93 0.90
N SER A 206 -25.08 -2.87 0.59
CA SER A 206 -24.64 -1.77 -0.28
C SER A 206 -23.91 -0.72 0.56
N ASP A 207 -22.85 -1.14 1.23
CA ASP A 207 -22.13 -0.30 2.18
C ASP A 207 -21.23 0.66 1.43
N SER A 208 -21.15 1.93 1.84
CA SER A 208 -20.26 2.86 1.14
C SER A 208 -18.80 2.61 1.54
N VAL A 209 -17.92 2.46 0.55
CA VAL A 209 -16.48 2.20 0.71
C VAL A 209 -15.69 3.12 -0.23
N ILE A 210 -14.43 3.41 0.12
CA ILE A 210 -13.54 4.25 -0.70
C ILE A 210 -12.88 3.39 -1.78
N LEU A 211 -13.10 3.77 -3.05
CA LEU A 211 -12.30 3.32 -4.18
C LEU A 211 -11.10 4.26 -4.38
N ALA A 212 -9.90 3.70 -4.36
CA ALA A 212 -8.67 4.41 -4.70
C ALA A 212 -7.93 3.67 -5.82
N SER A 213 -7.07 4.38 -6.56
CA SER A 213 -6.17 3.75 -7.51
C SER A 213 -4.97 3.18 -6.76
N SER A 214 -4.54 1.99 -7.15
CA SER A 214 -3.32 1.34 -6.67
C SER A 214 -2.11 2.29 -6.84
N SER A 215 -2.10 3.13 -7.89
CA SER A 215 -1.04 4.10 -8.15
C SER A 215 -1.04 5.31 -7.20
N THR A 216 -2.19 5.67 -6.61
CA THR A 216 -2.26 6.72 -5.57
C THR A 216 -1.54 6.31 -4.28
N SER A 217 -1.34 5.00 -4.07
CA SER A 217 -0.47 4.46 -3.02
C SER A 217 1.02 4.40 -3.43
N ILE A 218 1.34 4.65 -4.70
CA ILE A 218 2.69 4.44 -5.29
C ILE A 218 3.38 5.77 -5.65
N LYS A 219 3.01 6.90 -5.03
CA LYS A 219 3.75 8.17 -5.21
C LYS A 219 4.36 8.65 -3.89
N LEU A 220 5.53 8.11 -3.59
CA LEU A 220 6.59 8.77 -2.82
C LEU A 220 7.63 9.34 -3.79
#